data_AF-A0AAU6YZC6-F1
#
_entry.id   AF-A0AAU6YZC6-F1
#
_cell.length_a   1.000
_cell.length_b   1.000
_cell.length_c   1.000
_cell.angle_alpha   90.00
_cell.angle_beta   90.00
_cell.angle_gamma   90.00
#
_symmetry.space_group_name_H-M   'P 1'
#
loop_
_entity.id
_entity.type
_entity.pdbx_description
1 polymer ?
#
loop_
_entity_poly.entity_id
_entity_poly.type
_entity_poly.pdbx_seq_one_letter_code
_entity_poly.pdbx_strand_id
1 'polypeptide(L)'
;MIRGEFGYPIALLLAVSLVLSGCSGAVSTSPPEVPATTTPVATDAGPRATETSSAPAAPCTVTVEPGADLDAAVNDQPEGAVICLASGLFRVARTVRPKASQTLRGSENTVLSGDIPVERWKPDGAMWSARGYLPPDYEKTGQCEDTEANPCQVAEDLFVDGKPVRRVMKKNAVDATTFYADYAADVIYLGQNPAGRAATLARTRTAVTSSAPGVVIEHLTIRGFANLPQQGALVIGGKDWTVRDSTITSNHGVGVMIAQADNARVTGNDIRENGQLGLGQYRSQNGRIDNNRITNNNTAEFWRADWEAGGIKVTRSSSTISNNDVSDNLGVGIWIDLAGDRVAITDNTIGGNAACGVRYEISRNGRIAGNTVTGNGLALKRGAGTGLLTGAGITVNTSSAVTIEHNDVAGNLNGIGIQARPRGDGPWGEYVLENVMVADNLVDLRGPDTATTGYVESGSPTLPPGPGSVRFQNNRYVLPDPAAPRFKFKGDSLNFAGWQGAGNDTVGAVTPA
;
A
#
# COMPACT_ATOMS: atom_id res chain seq x y z
N MET A 1 -8.95 33.78 -14.96
CA MET A 1 -7.96 33.40 -13.92
C MET A 1 -8.43 32.09 -13.31
N ILE A 2 -7.87 30.99 -13.80
CA ILE A 2 -8.32 29.61 -13.55
C ILE A 2 -7.59 29.10 -12.30
N ARG A 3 -8.29 28.96 -11.17
CA ARG A 3 -7.82 28.17 -10.02
C ARG A 3 -8.23 26.73 -10.26
N GLY A 4 -7.25 25.89 -10.64
CA GLY A 4 -7.41 24.45 -10.71
C GLY A 4 -7.27 23.85 -9.31
N GLU A 5 -8.41 23.61 -8.65
CA GLU A 5 -8.49 22.77 -7.46
C GLU A 5 -8.50 21.30 -7.90
N PHE A 6 -7.32 20.67 -7.98
CA PHE A 6 -7.21 19.22 -7.91
C PHE A 6 -7.17 18.80 -6.44
N GLY A 7 -8.26 19.09 -5.72
CA GLY A 7 -8.59 18.37 -4.51
C GLY A 7 -9.36 17.13 -4.91
N TYR A 8 -8.96 15.96 -4.41
CA TYR A 8 -9.88 14.82 -4.35
C TYR A 8 -11.21 15.37 -3.79
N PRO A 9 -12.34 15.27 -4.51
CA PRO A 9 -13.61 15.58 -3.88
C PRO A 9 -13.70 14.61 -2.70
N ILE A 10 -13.74 15.20 -1.50
CA ILE A 10 -13.95 14.57 -0.21
C ILE A 10 -14.76 13.30 -0.44
N ALA A 11 -14.12 12.14 -0.23
CA ALA A 11 -14.84 10.89 -0.21
C ALA A 11 -16.00 11.10 0.76
N LEU A 12 -17.22 11.00 0.24
CA LEU A 12 -18.43 11.13 1.03
C LEU A 12 -18.29 10.14 2.20
N LEU A 13 -18.01 10.68 3.39
CA LEU A 13 -17.99 9.93 4.63
C LEU A 13 -19.42 9.43 4.86
N LEU A 14 -19.68 8.17 4.53
CA LEU A 14 -20.65 7.39 5.28
C LEU A 14 -19.95 6.96 6.57
N ALA A 15 -19.92 7.88 7.53
CA ALA A 15 -19.78 7.52 8.92
C ALA A 15 -21.03 6.74 9.32
N VAL A 16 -21.02 5.43 9.14
CA VAL A 16 -21.95 4.55 9.85
C VAL A 16 -21.39 4.47 11.27
N SER A 17 -22.03 5.21 12.19
CA SER A 17 -21.86 5.01 13.62
C SER A 17 -22.21 3.56 13.96
N LEU A 18 -21.19 2.70 14.08
CA LEU A 18 -21.36 1.45 14.81
C LEU A 18 -21.42 1.80 16.29
N VAL A 19 -22.62 1.74 16.85
CA VAL A 19 -22.81 1.60 18.29
C VAL A 19 -22.25 0.23 18.67
N LEU A 20 -20.99 0.19 19.09
CA LEU A 20 -20.44 -0.95 19.82
C LEU A 20 -21.00 -0.88 21.24
N SER A 21 -22.07 -1.63 21.48
CA SER A 21 -22.48 -2.00 22.82
C SER A 21 -21.33 -2.78 23.45
N GLY A 22 -20.65 -2.14 24.42
CA GLY A 22 -19.55 -2.75 25.16
C GLY A 22 -20.05 -3.93 25.98
N CYS A 23 -19.35 -5.07 25.86
CA CYS A 23 -19.30 -6.06 26.92
C CYS A 23 -17.95 -5.91 27.61
N SER A 24 -18.00 -5.28 28.78
CA SER A 24 -16.89 -5.16 29.72
C SER A 24 -16.46 -6.53 30.23
N GLY A 25 -15.16 -6.80 30.21
CA GLY A 25 -14.56 -8.01 30.76
C GLY A 25 -13.04 -7.93 30.69
N ALA A 26 -12.45 -7.06 31.51
CA ALA A 26 -11.00 -6.96 31.64
C ALA A 26 -10.46 -8.17 32.40
N VAL A 27 -9.52 -8.90 31.79
CA VAL A 27 -8.47 -9.61 32.51
C VAL A 27 -7.15 -9.31 31.80
N SER A 28 -6.32 -8.50 32.46
CA SER A 28 -4.93 -8.25 32.09
C SER A 28 -4.13 -9.53 32.33
N THR A 29 -3.52 -10.06 31.28
CA THR A 29 -2.38 -10.97 31.41
C THR A 29 -1.31 -10.53 30.43
N SER A 30 -0.12 -10.26 30.96
CA SER A 30 1.08 -9.88 30.21
C SER A 30 1.39 -10.94 29.13
N PRO A 31 1.85 -10.54 27.93
CA PRO A 31 2.20 -11.49 26.89
C PRO A 31 3.41 -12.35 27.31
N PRO A 32 3.41 -13.67 27.03
CA PRO A 32 4.58 -14.50 27.27
C PRO A 32 5.69 -14.18 26.25
N GLU A 33 6.92 -14.22 26.74
CA GLU A 33 8.16 -14.06 25.99
C GLU A 33 8.31 -15.22 24.99
N VAL A 34 8.33 -14.91 23.68
CA VAL A 34 8.48 -15.91 22.62
C VAL A 34 9.96 -16.24 22.45
N PRO A 35 10.39 -17.52 22.50
CA PRO A 35 11.77 -17.89 22.28
C PRO A 35 12.15 -17.71 20.80
N ALA A 36 13.24 -16.99 20.56
CA ALA A 36 13.83 -16.81 19.25
C ALA A 36 14.25 -18.18 18.67
N THR A 37 13.52 -18.65 17.67
CA THR A 37 13.89 -19.84 16.89
C THR A 37 14.49 -19.38 15.57
N THR A 38 15.77 -19.62 15.40
CA THR A 38 16.56 -19.26 14.21
C THR A 38 16.31 -20.26 13.08
N THR A 39 15.35 -19.95 12.20
CA THR A 39 15.24 -20.60 10.88
C THR A 39 16.02 -19.80 9.82
N PRO A 40 16.67 -20.47 8.85
CA PRO A 40 17.61 -19.82 7.95
C PRO A 40 16.89 -18.91 6.95
N VAL A 41 17.44 -17.72 6.78
CA VAL A 41 17.08 -16.76 5.74
C VAL A 41 17.24 -17.43 4.38
N ALA A 42 16.15 -17.56 3.63
CA ALA A 42 16.19 -17.92 2.22
C ALA A 42 16.96 -16.82 1.48
N THR A 43 18.10 -17.18 0.91
CA THR A 43 18.91 -16.31 0.07
C THR A 43 18.16 -15.96 -1.21
N ASP A 44 17.87 -14.67 -1.35
CA ASP A 44 17.77 -13.88 -2.58
C ASP A 44 17.62 -14.68 -3.89
N ALA A 45 16.40 -15.13 -4.18
CA ALA A 45 16.02 -15.48 -5.54
C ALA A 45 15.65 -14.18 -6.26
N GLY A 46 16.65 -13.55 -6.86
CA GLY A 46 16.47 -12.39 -7.73
C GLY A 46 15.42 -12.66 -8.82
N PRO A 47 14.82 -11.59 -9.39
CA PRO A 47 13.75 -11.73 -10.36
C PRO A 47 14.23 -12.58 -11.56
N ARG A 48 13.40 -13.55 -11.95
CA ARG A 48 13.56 -14.29 -13.19
C ARG A 48 13.50 -13.27 -14.34
N ALA A 49 14.66 -12.98 -14.92
CA ALA A 49 14.81 -12.07 -16.05
C ALA A 49 13.89 -12.51 -17.19
N THR A 50 12.79 -11.80 -17.38
CA THR A 50 12.05 -11.82 -18.64
C THR A 50 12.84 -10.94 -19.61
N GLU A 51 13.19 -11.55 -20.75
CA GLU A 51 13.99 -10.98 -21.81
C GLU A 51 13.55 -9.56 -22.17
N THR A 52 14.41 -8.58 -21.91
CA THR A 52 14.25 -7.23 -22.41
C THR A 52 14.51 -7.28 -23.91
N SER A 53 13.44 -7.23 -24.70
CA SER A 53 13.52 -6.88 -26.12
C SER A 53 14.13 -5.48 -26.22
N SER A 54 15.45 -5.41 -26.45
CA SER A 54 16.21 -4.16 -26.51
C SER A 54 16.05 -3.53 -27.90
N ALA A 55 14.88 -2.96 -28.17
CA ALA A 55 14.83 -1.88 -29.16
C ALA A 55 15.77 -0.75 -28.67
N PRO A 56 16.58 -0.11 -29.55
CA PRO A 56 17.40 1.02 -29.16
C PRO A 56 16.53 2.09 -28.51
N ALA A 57 16.94 2.58 -27.34
CA ALA A 57 16.20 3.66 -26.67
C ALA A 57 16.12 4.88 -27.61
N ALA A 58 14.94 5.50 -27.68
CA ALA A 58 14.74 6.69 -28.51
C ALA A 58 15.75 7.80 -28.15
N PRO A 59 16.34 8.53 -29.12
CA PRO A 59 17.33 9.56 -28.82
C PRO A 59 16.74 10.68 -27.96
N CYS A 60 17.56 11.29 -27.12
CA CYS A 60 17.16 12.45 -26.32
C CYS A 60 16.88 13.65 -27.22
N THR A 61 15.73 14.31 -27.02
CA THR A 61 15.44 15.63 -27.60
C THR A 61 16.27 16.70 -26.91
N VAL A 62 16.42 16.59 -25.59
CA VAL A 62 17.23 17.48 -24.75
C VAL A 62 17.86 16.68 -23.61
N THR A 63 19.02 17.12 -23.14
CA THR A 63 19.60 16.67 -21.87
C THR A 63 19.55 17.81 -20.87
N VAL A 64 18.99 17.55 -19.69
CA VAL A 64 18.87 18.51 -18.60
C VAL A 64 19.86 18.13 -17.50
N GLU A 65 20.65 19.12 -17.07
CA GLU A 65 21.66 18.94 -16.02
C GLU A 65 21.10 19.29 -14.62
N PRO A 66 21.63 18.68 -13.55
CA PRO A 66 21.32 19.07 -12.18
C PRO A 66 21.48 20.58 -11.96
N GLY A 67 20.56 21.18 -11.20
CA GLY A 67 20.52 22.63 -10.95
C GLY A 67 19.67 23.41 -11.94
N ALA A 68 19.25 22.82 -13.07
CA ALA A 68 18.23 23.40 -13.93
C ALA A 68 16.85 23.40 -13.24
N ASP A 69 16.00 24.37 -13.62
CA ASP A 69 14.58 24.33 -13.29
C ASP A 69 13.90 23.24 -14.13
N LEU A 70 13.70 22.06 -13.54
CA LEU A 70 13.19 20.89 -14.25
C LEU A 70 11.78 21.11 -14.82
N ASP A 71 10.90 21.81 -14.10
CA ASP A 71 9.55 22.09 -14.60
C ASP A 71 9.60 22.98 -15.84
N ALA A 72 10.42 24.04 -15.80
CA ALA A 72 10.63 24.90 -16.98
C ALA A 72 11.25 24.11 -18.15
N ALA A 73 12.30 23.34 -17.89
CA ALA A 73 12.99 22.56 -18.92
C ALA A 73 12.05 21.56 -19.62
N VAL A 74 11.14 20.92 -18.89
CA VAL A 74 10.12 20.00 -19.45
C VAL A 74 9.06 20.77 -20.23
N ASN A 75 8.58 21.90 -19.69
CA ASN A 75 7.57 22.74 -20.33
C ASN A 75 8.07 23.42 -21.61
N ASP A 76 9.38 23.65 -21.74
CA ASP A 76 9.97 24.24 -22.96
C ASP A 76 10.04 23.25 -24.13
N GLN A 77 9.95 21.94 -23.86
CA GLN A 77 9.99 20.92 -24.91
C GLN A 77 8.62 20.72 -25.58
N PRO A 78 8.59 20.30 -26.86
CA PRO A 78 7.35 19.94 -27.54
C PRO A 78 6.74 18.64 -26.96
N GLU A 79 5.50 18.37 -27.33
CA GLU A 79 4.89 17.05 -27.16
C GLU A 79 5.74 15.97 -27.85
N GLY A 80 5.76 14.75 -27.30
CA GLY A 80 6.56 13.64 -27.82
C GLY A 80 8.07 13.73 -27.54
N ALA A 81 8.55 14.81 -26.93
CA ALA A 81 9.97 14.96 -26.63
C ALA A 81 10.47 13.93 -25.62
N VAL A 82 11.72 13.47 -25.82
CA VAL A 82 12.45 12.66 -24.85
C VAL A 82 13.38 13.58 -24.07
N ILE A 83 13.02 13.88 -22.84
CA ILE A 83 13.79 14.71 -21.91
C ILE A 83 14.68 13.79 -21.08
N CYS A 84 15.96 13.74 -21.41
CA CYS A 84 16.94 12.97 -20.67
C CYS A 84 17.49 13.82 -19.51
N LEU A 85 17.54 13.24 -18.32
CA LEU A 85 18.11 13.86 -17.13
C LEU A 85 19.47 13.22 -16.86
N ALA A 86 20.51 14.05 -16.79
CA ALA A 86 21.85 13.58 -16.47
C ALA A 86 21.91 12.96 -15.06
N SER A 87 23.00 12.26 -14.76
CA SER A 87 23.23 11.71 -13.42
C SER A 87 23.32 12.84 -12.39
N GLY A 88 22.65 12.67 -11.24
CA GLY A 88 22.72 13.63 -10.14
C GLY A 88 21.37 14.01 -9.53
N LEU A 89 21.41 14.99 -8.64
CA LEU A 89 20.27 15.41 -7.83
C LEU A 89 19.53 16.62 -8.45
N PHE A 90 18.28 16.39 -8.83
CA PHE A 90 17.34 17.42 -9.27
C PHE A 90 16.41 17.77 -8.11
N ARG A 91 16.61 18.94 -7.51
CA ARG A 91 15.70 19.47 -6.49
C ARG A 91 14.45 20.01 -7.16
N VAL A 92 13.34 19.32 -6.98
CA VAL A 92 12.05 19.66 -7.56
C VAL A 92 11.38 20.70 -6.66
N ALA A 93 11.58 21.98 -6.95
CA ALA A 93 10.95 23.08 -6.22
C ALA A 93 9.46 23.26 -6.57
N ARG A 94 9.07 22.81 -7.78
CA ARG A 94 7.70 22.87 -8.30
C ARG A 94 7.38 21.57 -9.02
N THR A 95 6.15 21.11 -8.88
CA THR A 95 5.68 19.88 -9.54
C THR A 95 5.84 19.98 -11.05
N VAL A 96 6.55 19.02 -11.63
CA VAL A 96 6.80 18.90 -13.08
C VAL A 96 5.54 18.44 -13.79
N ARG A 97 5.19 19.07 -14.91
CA ARG A 97 3.96 18.78 -15.67
C ARG A 97 4.24 18.42 -17.14
N PRO A 98 4.60 17.16 -17.44
CA PRO A 98 4.89 16.74 -18.81
C PRO A 98 3.70 16.94 -19.76
N LYS A 99 3.99 17.29 -21.01
CA LYS A 99 3.02 17.36 -22.11
C LYS A 99 2.78 15.99 -22.71
N ALA A 100 1.84 15.91 -23.66
CA ALA A 100 1.44 14.65 -24.27
C ALA A 100 2.64 13.90 -24.86
N SER A 101 2.68 12.59 -24.63
CA SER A 101 3.71 11.67 -25.14
C SER A 101 5.15 12.02 -24.78
N GLN A 102 5.40 12.94 -23.84
CA GLN A 102 6.76 13.22 -23.39
C GLN A 102 7.32 12.06 -22.56
N THR A 103 8.63 11.86 -22.66
CA THR A 103 9.37 10.92 -21.81
C THR A 103 10.28 11.69 -20.87
N LEU A 104 10.18 11.44 -19.56
CA LEU A 104 11.22 11.81 -18.59
C LEU A 104 12.09 10.58 -18.34
N ARG A 105 13.31 10.61 -18.85
CA ARG A 105 14.26 9.51 -18.74
C ARG A 105 15.43 9.93 -17.86
N GLY A 106 15.65 9.22 -16.76
CA GLY A 106 16.87 9.36 -15.99
C GLY A 106 18.01 8.47 -16.52
N SER A 107 19.12 8.53 -15.80
CA SER A 107 20.27 7.66 -15.95
C SER A 107 20.60 7.04 -14.60
N GLU A 108 21.68 6.26 -14.54
CA GLU A 108 22.19 5.77 -13.27
C GLU A 108 22.40 6.95 -12.31
N ASN A 109 21.85 6.86 -11.09
CA ASN A 109 21.92 7.90 -10.05
C ASN A 109 21.20 9.23 -10.35
N THR A 110 20.26 9.27 -11.30
CA THR A 110 19.35 10.42 -11.44
C THR A 110 18.27 10.40 -10.35
N VAL A 111 18.26 11.43 -9.50
CA VAL A 111 17.34 11.57 -8.37
C VAL A 111 16.49 12.83 -8.51
N LEU A 112 15.17 12.67 -8.55
CA LEU A 112 14.23 13.75 -8.28
C LEU A 112 13.96 13.81 -6.78
N SER A 113 14.19 14.96 -6.15
CA SER A 113 13.91 15.13 -4.74
C SER A 113 13.08 16.35 -4.39
N GLY A 114 12.08 16.14 -3.54
CA GLY A 114 11.19 17.17 -3.01
C GLY A 114 11.66 17.81 -1.70
N ASP A 115 12.86 17.42 -1.22
CA ASP A 115 13.44 17.96 0.00
C ASP A 115 14.28 19.22 -0.27
N ILE A 116 14.31 20.11 0.71
CA ILE A 116 15.14 21.32 0.69
C ILE A 116 16.25 21.22 1.74
N PRO A 117 17.44 21.78 1.48
CA PRO A 117 18.45 21.95 2.52
C PRO A 117 17.91 22.75 3.70
N VAL A 118 18.09 22.23 4.92
CA VAL A 118 17.91 23.00 6.14
C VAL A 118 19.27 23.52 6.55
N GLU A 119 19.43 24.84 6.45
CA GLU A 119 20.68 25.54 6.68
C GLU A 119 20.57 26.41 7.95
N ARG A 120 21.66 27.11 8.29
CA ARG A 120 21.68 28.09 9.40
C ARG A 120 21.33 27.52 10.78
N TRP A 121 21.72 26.26 11.02
CA TRP A 121 21.63 25.63 12.34
C TRP A 121 22.39 26.42 13.40
N LYS A 122 21.76 26.64 14.54
CA LYS A 122 22.36 27.27 15.72
C LYS A 122 22.32 26.32 16.92
N PRO A 123 23.37 26.27 17.75
CA PRO A 123 23.32 25.56 19.02
C PRO A 123 22.15 26.05 19.88
N ASP A 124 21.39 25.13 20.46
CA ASP A 124 20.30 25.37 21.41
C ASP A 124 20.39 24.34 22.55
N GLY A 125 21.24 24.63 23.54
CA GLY A 125 21.58 23.69 24.61
C GLY A 125 22.25 22.43 24.05
N ALA A 126 21.63 21.26 24.28
CA ALA A 126 22.06 19.97 23.74
C ALA A 126 21.55 19.70 22.31
N MET A 127 20.71 20.59 21.76
CA MET A 127 20.10 20.47 20.43
C MET A 127 20.70 21.50 19.46
N TRP A 128 20.24 21.42 18.22
CA TRP A 128 20.43 22.42 17.18
C TRP A 128 19.07 22.92 16.70
N SER A 129 18.96 24.22 16.42
CA SER A 129 17.72 24.82 15.94
C SER A 129 17.90 25.53 14.59
N ALA A 130 16.91 25.43 13.73
CA ALA A 130 16.81 26.15 12.46
C ALA A 130 15.39 26.72 12.29
N ARG A 131 15.28 27.96 11.82
CA ARG A 131 14.01 28.72 11.73
C ARG A 131 13.73 29.12 10.28
N GLY A 132 12.46 29.15 9.86
CA GLY A 132 12.08 29.66 8.54
C GLY A 132 11.84 28.59 7.48
N TYR A 133 11.62 27.34 7.86
CA TYR A 133 11.61 26.19 6.95
C TYR A 133 10.26 25.48 6.87
N LEU A 134 9.42 25.61 7.90
CA LEU A 134 8.14 24.92 7.99
C LEU A 134 7.06 25.65 7.17
N PRO A 135 6.08 24.92 6.59
CA PRO A 135 4.92 25.57 6.00
C PRO A 135 4.02 26.19 7.08
N PRO A 136 3.08 27.06 6.68
CA PRO A 136 1.90 27.33 7.49
C PRO A 136 1.19 26.03 7.89
N ASP A 137 0.53 26.04 9.05
CA ASP A 137 -0.28 24.91 9.49
C ASP A 137 -1.39 24.61 8.47
N TYR A 138 -1.72 23.33 8.35
CA TYR A 138 -2.66 22.83 7.36
C TYR A 138 -3.56 21.75 7.97
N GLU A 139 -4.74 21.57 7.37
CA GLU A 139 -5.70 20.57 7.83
C GLU A 139 -5.10 19.16 7.76
N LYS A 140 -5.13 18.46 8.89
CA LYS A 140 -4.63 17.09 9.01
C LYS A 140 -5.73 16.12 8.63
N THR A 141 -5.50 15.36 7.57
CA THR A 141 -6.43 14.35 7.06
C THR A 141 -5.86 12.94 7.22
N GLY A 142 -6.73 11.95 7.38
CA GLY A 142 -6.34 10.55 7.46
C GLY A 142 -6.22 9.99 8.87
N GLN A 143 -5.94 8.68 8.94
CA GLN A 143 -6.02 7.88 10.15
C GLN A 143 -4.66 7.26 10.47
N CYS A 144 -4.13 7.57 11.65
CA CYS A 144 -2.83 7.09 12.12
C CYS A 144 -2.98 5.95 13.12
N GLU A 145 -1.96 5.13 13.28
CA GLU A 145 -1.90 4.20 14.41
C GLU A 145 -1.85 4.94 15.76
N ASP A 146 -1.15 6.07 15.80
CA ASP A 146 -1.03 6.91 17.00
C ASP A 146 -1.05 8.40 16.59
N THR A 147 -2.06 9.15 17.02
CA THR A 147 -2.18 10.59 16.69
C THR A 147 -1.45 11.50 17.67
N GLU A 148 -0.96 10.99 18.80
CA GLU A 148 -0.29 11.78 19.82
C GLU A 148 1.23 11.69 19.71
N ALA A 149 1.78 10.48 19.65
CA ALA A 149 3.22 10.25 19.62
C ALA A 149 3.80 10.20 18.20
N ASN A 150 3.03 9.73 17.21
CA ASN A 150 3.47 9.59 15.82
C ASN A 150 2.38 9.96 14.79
N PRO A 151 1.95 11.23 14.74
CA PRO A 151 0.90 11.64 13.81
C PRO A 151 1.38 11.58 12.35
N CYS A 152 0.99 10.50 11.68
CA CYS A 152 1.18 10.22 10.26
C CYS A 152 0.70 11.31 9.28
N GLN A 153 -0.02 12.33 9.76
CA GLN A 153 -0.60 13.40 8.95
C GLN A 153 0.39 14.53 8.62
N VAL A 154 1.55 14.53 9.28
CA VAL A 154 2.55 15.61 9.24
C VAL A 154 3.68 15.25 8.29
N ALA A 155 3.74 15.94 7.15
CA ALA A 155 4.44 15.45 5.96
C ALA A 155 5.87 15.96 5.77
N GLU A 156 6.29 16.93 6.59
CA GLU A 156 7.62 17.51 6.48
C GLU A 156 8.66 16.65 7.20
N ASP A 157 8.99 15.50 6.62
CA ASP A 157 9.99 14.57 7.14
C ASP A 157 11.41 15.11 7.02
N LEU A 158 12.20 14.95 8.09
CA LEU A 158 13.58 15.41 8.14
C LEU A 158 14.54 14.26 7.85
N PHE A 159 15.55 14.53 7.03
CA PHE A 159 16.62 13.60 6.70
C PHE A 159 17.97 14.18 7.08
N VAL A 160 18.90 13.31 7.49
CA VAL A 160 20.32 13.67 7.59
C VAL A 160 21.15 12.64 6.84
N ASP A 161 21.96 13.12 5.89
CA ASP A 161 22.73 12.31 4.94
C ASP A 161 21.83 11.31 4.18
N GLY A 162 20.62 11.77 3.82
CA GLY A 162 19.62 10.98 3.10
C GLY A 162 18.86 9.96 3.94
N LYS A 163 19.14 9.84 5.25
CA LYS A 163 18.43 8.92 6.15
C LYS A 163 17.34 9.66 6.94
N PRO A 164 16.12 9.10 7.06
CA PRO A 164 15.06 9.73 7.83
C PRO A 164 15.43 9.81 9.31
N VAL A 165 15.09 10.92 9.95
CA VAL A 165 15.23 11.15 11.40
C VAL A 165 13.87 10.97 12.04
N ARG A 166 13.79 10.30 13.19
CA ARG A 166 12.50 10.05 13.85
C ARG A 166 11.93 11.36 14.42
N ARG A 167 10.68 11.66 14.08
CA ARG A 167 9.94 12.79 14.63
C ARG A 167 9.53 12.52 16.08
N VAL A 168 9.59 13.54 16.93
CA VAL A 168 8.92 13.60 18.22
C VAL A 168 8.03 14.84 18.27
N MET A 169 7.01 14.83 19.11
CA MET A 169 5.96 15.85 19.12
C MET A 169 6.16 16.96 20.17
N LYS A 170 7.27 16.96 20.91
CA LYS A 170 7.61 17.97 21.92
C LYS A 170 9.11 18.23 21.93
N LYS A 171 9.51 19.49 22.15
CA LYS A 171 10.93 19.91 22.22
C LYS A 171 11.73 19.14 23.27
N ASN A 172 11.15 18.88 24.44
CA ASN A 172 11.85 18.16 25.52
C ASN A 172 12.01 16.66 25.28
N ALA A 173 11.40 16.11 24.23
CA ALA A 173 11.58 14.72 23.81
C ALA A 173 12.68 14.56 22.75
N VAL A 174 13.32 15.66 22.33
CA VAL A 174 14.42 15.62 21.37
C VAL A 174 15.67 15.02 22.03
N ASP A 175 16.19 13.98 21.41
CA ASP A 175 17.39 13.23 21.76
C ASP A 175 18.33 13.14 20.54
N ALA A 176 19.50 12.52 20.72
CA ALA A 176 20.53 12.42 19.68
C ALA A 176 20.10 11.70 18.37
N THR A 177 18.89 11.14 18.32
CA THR A 177 18.33 10.39 17.18
C THR A 177 17.03 10.99 16.63
N THR A 178 16.55 12.09 17.19
CA THR A 178 15.23 12.64 16.87
C THR A 178 15.24 14.12 16.49
N PHE A 179 14.11 14.55 15.94
CA PHE A 179 13.83 15.95 15.69
C PHE A 179 12.40 16.33 16.10
N TYR A 180 12.18 17.61 16.40
CA TYR A 180 10.86 18.20 16.64
C TYR A 180 10.66 19.39 15.69
N ALA A 181 9.51 19.43 15.03
CA ALA A 181 9.08 20.56 14.20
C ALA A 181 7.99 21.36 14.94
N ASP A 182 8.35 22.57 15.39
CA ASP A 182 7.45 23.51 16.03
C ASP A 182 6.85 24.44 14.96
N TYR A 183 5.68 24.06 14.43
CA TYR A 183 5.00 24.81 13.38
C TYR A 183 4.54 26.20 13.84
N ALA A 184 4.18 26.35 15.12
CA ALA A 184 3.74 27.63 15.67
C ALA A 184 4.90 28.63 15.76
N ALA A 185 6.08 28.15 16.16
CA ALA A 185 7.27 28.97 16.21
C ALA A 185 8.04 29.03 14.88
N ASP A 186 7.71 28.19 13.89
CA ASP A 186 8.51 27.92 12.69
C ASP A 186 9.97 27.60 13.02
N VAL A 187 10.16 26.60 13.91
CA VAL A 187 11.50 26.14 14.33
C VAL A 187 11.59 24.62 14.27
N ILE A 188 12.67 24.12 13.68
CA ILE A 188 13.06 22.73 13.72
C ILE A 188 14.14 22.58 14.79
N TYR A 189 13.97 21.64 15.70
CA TYR A 189 14.96 21.24 16.70
C TYR A 189 15.48 19.85 16.36
N LEU A 190 16.79 19.69 16.28
CA LEU A 190 17.48 18.45 15.94
C LEU A 190 18.45 18.08 17.07
N GLY A 191 18.40 16.86 17.58
CA GLY A 191 19.25 16.47 18.71
C GLY A 191 20.65 16.00 18.34
N GLN A 192 20.96 15.89 17.04
CA GLN A 192 22.29 15.57 16.53
C GLN A 192 22.96 16.78 15.88
N ASN A 193 24.30 16.82 15.94
CA ASN A 193 25.08 17.88 15.30
C ASN A 193 24.97 17.81 13.76
N PRO A 194 24.45 18.84 13.08
CA PRO A 194 24.33 18.87 11.62
C PRO A 194 25.59 19.39 10.91
N ALA A 195 26.62 19.83 11.64
CA ALA A 195 27.82 20.40 11.04
C ALA A 195 28.53 19.40 10.11
N GLY A 196 28.79 19.81 8.86
CA GLY A 196 29.41 18.97 7.84
C GLY A 196 28.52 17.85 7.27
N ARG A 197 27.22 17.84 7.63
CA ARG A 197 26.25 16.82 7.22
C ARG A 197 25.13 17.44 6.41
N ALA A 198 24.51 16.65 5.53
CA ALA A 198 23.41 17.12 4.70
C ALA A 198 22.08 16.94 5.44
N ALA A 199 21.62 17.98 6.15
CA ALA A 199 20.28 18.01 6.74
C ALA A 199 19.27 18.57 5.73
N THR A 200 18.21 17.83 5.43
CA THR A 200 17.16 18.23 4.49
C THR A 200 15.77 17.96 5.05
N LEU A 201 14.78 18.70 4.56
CA LEU A 201 13.39 18.59 4.97
C LEU A 201 12.50 18.41 3.74
N ALA A 202 11.65 17.38 3.71
CA ALA A 202 10.64 17.22 2.68
C ALA A 202 9.70 18.43 2.67
N ARG A 203 9.50 19.06 1.50
CA ARG A 203 8.66 20.27 1.37
C ARG A 203 7.78 20.27 0.15
N THR A 204 8.29 19.86 -1.00
CA THR A 204 7.49 19.79 -2.22
C THR A 204 6.50 18.64 -2.11
N ARG A 205 5.22 18.90 -2.42
CA ARG A 205 4.15 17.89 -2.30
C ARG A 205 4.28 16.79 -3.35
N THR A 206 4.41 17.14 -4.62
CA THR A 206 4.36 16.17 -5.73
C THR A 206 5.51 16.40 -6.71
N ALA A 207 6.16 15.32 -7.15
CA ALA A 207 7.25 15.34 -8.11
C ALA A 207 6.75 15.65 -9.51
N VAL A 208 5.86 14.80 -10.00
CA VAL A 208 5.39 14.81 -11.39
C VAL A 208 3.89 14.54 -11.42
N THR A 209 3.14 15.36 -12.17
CA THR A 209 1.76 15.07 -12.51
C THR A 209 1.30 15.84 -13.75
N SER A 210 0.49 15.21 -14.59
CA SER A 210 -0.16 15.87 -15.72
C SER A 210 -1.37 15.06 -16.17
N SER A 211 -2.35 15.73 -16.77
CA SER A 211 -3.49 15.07 -17.44
C SER A 211 -3.21 14.72 -18.91
N ALA A 212 -2.06 15.16 -19.44
CA ALA A 212 -1.68 14.87 -20.81
C ALA A 212 -1.49 13.37 -21.03
N PRO A 213 -1.92 12.77 -22.15
CA PRO A 213 -1.83 11.33 -22.36
C PRO A 213 -0.41 10.87 -22.74
N GLY A 214 -0.14 9.58 -22.56
CA GLY A 214 1.02 8.91 -23.17
C GLY A 214 2.38 9.24 -22.56
N VAL A 215 2.44 9.87 -21.39
CA VAL A 215 3.72 10.23 -20.75
C VAL A 215 4.45 8.96 -20.28
N VAL A 216 5.76 8.96 -20.43
CA VAL A 216 6.64 7.89 -19.94
C VAL A 216 7.59 8.43 -18.88
N ILE A 217 7.68 7.73 -17.76
CA ILE A 217 8.65 7.99 -16.68
C ILE A 217 9.52 6.75 -16.54
N GLU A 218 10.84 6.91 -16.70
CA GLU A 218 11.76 5.77 -16.68
C GLU A 218 13.14 6.08 -16.11
N HIS A 219 13.76 5.10 -15.46
CA HIS A 219 15.13 5.17 -14.94
C HIS A 219 15.37 6.32 -13.96
N LEU A 220 14.42 6.59 -13.06
CA LEU A 220 14.50 7.66 -12.07
C LEU A 220 14.41 7.15 -10.65
N THR A 221 15.11 7.81 -9.72
CA THR A 221 14.78 7.75 -8.29
C THR A 221 13.91 8.94 -7.91
N ILE A 222 12.75 8.73 -7.28
CA ILE A 222 11.83 9.77 -6.82
C ILE A 222 11.67 9.67 -5.30
N ARG A 223 12.17 10.67 -4.55
CA ARG A 223 12.20 10.61 -3.07
C ARG A 223 12.06 11.95 -2.34
N GLY A 224 11.69 11.88 -1.06
CA GLY A 224 11.71 13.04 -0.16
C GLY A 224 10.61 14.06 -0.45
N PHE A 225 9.51 13.64 -1.05
CA PHE A 225 8.33 14.49 -1.24
C PHE A 225 7.45 14.47 0.01
N ALA A 226 6.94 15.65 0.38
CA ALA A 226 6.01 15.85 1.49
C ALA A 226 4.56 15.70 1.02
N ASN A 227 4.26 14.74 0.14
CA ASN A 227 2.90 14.50 -0.33
C ASN A 227 1.98 14.20 0.85
N LEU A 228 0.80 14.81 0.83
CA LEU A 228 -0.21 14.62 1.86
C LEU A 228 -0.85 13.22 1.75
N PRO A 229 -1.55 12.78 2.80
CA PRO A 229 -2.27 11.51 2.79
C PRO A 229 -3.21 11.39 1.58
N GLN A 230 -3.28 10.20 0.99
CA GLN A 230 -3.97 9.85 -0.26
C GLN A 230 -3.44 10.53 -1.53
N GLN A 231 -2.31 11.25 -1.46
CA GLN A 231 -1.69 11.89 -2.62
C GLN A 231 -0.39 11.18 -2.99
N GLY A 232 -0.12 11.06 -4.29
CA GLY A 232 1.12 10.48 -4.81
C GLY A 232 2.27 11.48 -4.84
N ALA A 233 3.50 10.99 -4.61
CA ALA A 233 4.70 11.72 -5.00
C ALA A 233 4.84 11.73 -6.52
N LEU A 234 4.54 10.61 -7.18
CA LEU A 234 4.31 10.50 -8.62
C LEU A 234 2.82 10.28 -8.89
N VAL A 235 2.16 11.19 -9.61
CA VAL A 235 0.74 11.07 -9.94
C VAL A 235 0.56 10.91 -11.44
N ILE A 236 0.15 9.71 -11.84
CA ILE A 236 -0.31 9.39 -13.18
C ILE A 236 -1.73 9.94 -13.34
N GLY A 237 -1.85 11.10 -13.98
CA GLY A 237 -3.11 11.83 -14.12
C GLY A 237 -3.72 11.81 -15.53
N GLY A 238 -3.04 11.18 -16.50
CA GLY A 238 -3.46 11.10 -17.89
C GLY A 238 -3.51 9.65 -18.37
N LYS A 239 -4.33 9.39 -19.38
CA LYS A 239 -4.46 8.06 -19.99
C LYS A 239 -3.15 7.60 -20.66
N ASP A 240 -2.98 6.28 -20.75
CA ASP A 240 -1.89 5.61 -21.49
C ASP A 240 -0.47 5.94 -20.99
N TRP A 241 -0.32 6.35 -19.72
CA TRP A 241 1.01 6.56 -19.14
C TRP A 241 1.74 5.26 -18.87
N THR A 242 3.06 5.31 -18.93
CA THR A 242 3.93 4.22 -18.46
C THR A 242 4.92 4.74 -17.43
N VAL A 243 5.00 4.07 -16.28
CA VAL A 243 6.07 4.25 -15.29
C VAL A 243 6.84 2.95 -15.20
N ARG A 244 8.12 2.98 -15.53
CA ARG A 244 8.95 1.78 -15.57
C ARG A 244 10.36 1.95 -15.06
N ASP A 245 10.98 0.85 -14.65
CA ASP A 245 12.41 0.76 -14.36
C ASP A 245 12.90 1.88 -13.43
N SER A 246 12.08 2.26 -12.44
CA SER A 246 12.30 3.41 -11.56
C SER A 246 12.21 3.01 -10.09
N THR A 247 12.84 3.80 -9.21
CA THR A 247 12.76 3.66 -7.76
C THR A 247 11.91 4.79 -7.18
N ILE A 248 10.84 4.47 -6.46
CA ILE A 248 9.96 5.45 -5.81
C ILE A 248 9.98 5.18 -4.31
N THR A 249 10.69 6.03 -3.56
CA THR A 249 11.05 5.72 -2.17
C THR A 249 11.01 6.91 -1.23
N SER A 250 10.77 6.66 0.06
CA SER A 250 10.95 7.67 1.12
C SER A 250 10.16 8.97 0.85
N ASN A 251 8.95 8.82 0.32
CA ASN A 251 7.97 9.90 0.19
C ASN A 251 6.95 9.79 1.32
N HIS A 252 6.38 10.89 1.79
CA HIS A 252 5.56 10.85 2.99
C HIS A 252 4.21 10.13 2.82
N GLY A 253 3.51 10.38 1.71
CA GLY A 253 2.22 9.77 1.43
C GLY A 253 2.35 8.51 0.55
N VAL A 254 1.54 8.46 -0.51
CA VAL A 254 1.58 7.39 -1.52
C VAL A 254 2.80 7.55 -2.44
N GLY A 255 3.50 6.47 -2.78
CA GLY A 255 4.59 6.50 -3.76
C GLY A 255 4.08 6.87 -5.16
N VAL A 256 3.30 5.97 -5.76
CA VAL A 256 2.69 6.15 -7.09
C VAL A 256 1.18 6.18 -6.99
N MET A 257 0.54 7.19 -7.58
CA MET A 257 -0.91 7.29 -7.63
C MET A 257 -1.41 7.32 -9.07
N ILE A 258 -2.25 6.36 -9.45
CA ILE A 258 -2.99 6.34 -10.71
C ILE A 258 -4.36 6.98 -10.47
N ALA A 259 -4.61 8.17 -10.98
CA ALA A 259 -5.84 8.90 -10.72
C ALA A 259 -6.49 9.37 -12.02
N GLN A 260 -7.67 8.82 -12.34
CA GLN A 260 -8.43 9.14 -13.56
C GLN A 260 -7.60 8.91 -14.84
N ALA A 261 -6.81 7.83 -14.85
CA ALA A 261 -5.81 7.54 -15.85
C ALA A 261 -5.99 6.12 -16.40
N ASP A 262 -6.87 6.00 -17.39
CA ASP A 262 -7.13 4.73 -18.06
C ASP A 262 -5.88 4.19 -18.77
N ASN A 263 -5.75 2.87 -18.83
CA ASN A 263 -4.67 2.14 -19.48
C ASN A 263 -3.26 2.46 -18.95
N ALA A 264 -3.15 3.02 -17.74
CA ALA A 264 -1.86 3.26 -17.10
C ALA A 264 -1.10 1.93 -16.87
N ARG A 265 0.21 1.95 -17.12
CA ARG A 265 1.13 0.84 -16.88
C ARG A 265 2.19 1.22 -15.85
N VAL A 266 2.29 0.46 -14.78
CA VAL A 266 3.35 0.57 -13.76
C VAL A 266 4.09 -0.74 -13.72
N THR A 267 5.32 -0.78 -14.22
CA THR A 267 6.04 -2.05 -14.43
C THR A 267 7.53 -2.00 -14.14
N GLY A 268 8.11 -3.05 -13.56
CA GLY A 268 9.57 -3.10 -13.36
C GLY A 268 10.11 -2.09 -12.34
N ASN A 269 9.28 -1.58 -11.43
CA ASN A 269 9.69 -0.55 -10.47
C ASN A 269 10.03 -1.13 -9.09
N ASP A 270 10.89 -0.43 -8.34
CA ASP A 270 11.10 -0.61 -6.90
C ASP A 270 10.36 0.51 -6.14
N ILE A 271 9.23 0.18 -5.52
CA ILE A 271 8.33 1.11 -4.82
C ILE A 271 8.33 0.79 -3.33
N ARG A 272 9.20 1.43 -2.56
CA ARG A 272 9.45 1.03 -1.18
C ARG A 272 9.52 2.18 -0.20
N GLU A 273 9.33 1.89 1.07
CA GLU A 273 9.57 2.85 2.16
C GLU A 273 8.80 4.18 2.04
N ASN A 274 7.69 4.20 1.31
CA ASN A 274 6.78 5.35 1.28
C ASN A 274 5.93 5.35 2.54
N GLY A 275 5.57 6.54 3.04
CA GLY A 275 5.01 6.70 4.37
C GLY A 275 3.57 6.21 4.51
N GLN A 276 2.81 6.06 3.42
CA GLN A 276 1.44 5.52 3.44
C GLN A 276 1.23 4.24 2.61
N LEU A 277 1.25 4.38 1.28
CA LEU A 277 1.04 3.30 0.32
C LEU A 277 2.21 3.26 -0.65
N GLY A 278 2.55 2.07 -1.14
CA GLY A 278 3.41 1.96 -2.32
C GLY A 278 2.69 2.52 -3.54
N LEU A 279 1.49 1.98 -3.83
CA LEU A 279 0.71 2.33 -5.01
C LEU A 279 -0.79 2.48 -4.70
N GLY A 280 -1.38 3.58 -5.18
CA GLY A 280 -2.83 3.80 -5.19
C GLY A 280 -3.37 3.88 -6.62
N GLN A 281 -4.62 3.43 -6.81
CA GLN A 281 -5.36 3.59 -8.06
C GLN A 281 -6.81 4.00 -7.79
N TYR A 282 -7.26 5.06 -8.47
CA TYR A 282 -8.56 5.65 -8.30
C TYR A 282 -9.20 5.99 -9.65
N ARG A 283 -10.46 5.57 -9.85
CA ARG A 283 -11.28 5.87 -11.04
C ARG A 283 -10.55 5.69 -12.37
N SER A 284 -9.81 4.58 -12.51
CA SER A 284 -8.99 4.30 -13.69
C SER A 284 -9.27 2.90 -14.19
N GLN A 285 -9.49 2.74 -15.49
CA GLN A 285 -9.83 1.47 -16.11
C GLN A 285 -8.64 0.84 -16.82
N ASN A 286 -8.61 -0.50 -16.84
CA ASN A 286 -7.62 -1.31 -17.55
C ASN A 286 -6.16 -1.01 -17.11
N GLY A 287 -5.94 -0.74 -15.82
CA GLY A 287 -4.60 -0.56 -15.28
C GLY A 287 -3.77 -1.85 -15.38
N ARG A 288 -2.46 -1.72 -15.57
CA ARG A 288 -1.50 -2.83 -15.56
C ARG A 288 -0.42 -2.55 -14.53
N ILE A 289 -0.40 -3.33 -13.46
CA ILE A 289 0.59 -3.22 -12.38
C ILE A 289 1.34 -4.55 -12.36
N ASP A 290 2.51 -4.60 -12.98
CA ASP A 290 3.21 -5.88 -13.17
C ASP A 290 4.72 -5.82 -13.03
N ASN A 291 5.33 -6.87 -12.48
CA ASN A 291 6.78 -6.98 -12.32
C ASN A 291 7.38 -5.88 -11.41
N ASN A 292 6.63 -5.39 -10.42
CA ASN A 292 7.15 -4.41 -9.44
C ASN A 292 7.52 -5.09 -8.12
N ARG A 293 8.50 -4.51 -7.42
CA ARG A 293 8.76 -4.76 -6.00
C ARG A 293 8.14 -3.65 -5.18
N ILE A 294 7.16 -3.95 -4.34
CA ILE A 294 6.36 -3.00 -3.57
C ILE A 294 6.46 -3.36 -2.10
N THR A 295 7.49 -2.83 -1.42
CA THR A 295 7.91 -3.37 -0.11
C THR A 295 8.12 -2.32 0.97
N ASN A 296 7.95 -2.70 2.24
CA ASN A 296 8.27 -1.85 3.39
C ASN A 296 7.56 -0.48 3.39
N ASN A 297 6.41 -0.35 2.72
CA ASN A 297 5.62 0.88 2.72
C ASN A 297 4.79 1.02 4.00
N ASN A 298 4.20 2.20 4.18
CA ASN A 298 3.57 2.70 5.39
C ASN A 298 4.55 3.05 6.53
N THR A 299 5.68 3.68 6.21
CA THR A 299 6.70 4.07 7.20
C THR A 299 6.25 5.18 8.16
N ALA A 300 5.20 5.95 7.81
CA ALA A 300 4.63 6.97 8.68
C ALA A 300 3.56 6.41 9.64
N GLU A 301 3.29 5.10 9.59
CA GLU A 301 2.31 4.40 10.44
C GLU A 301 0.88 4.95 10.34
N PHE A 302 0.39 5.14 9.11
CA PHE A 302 -1.06 5.16 8.88
C PHE A 302 -1.68 3.86 9.39
N TRP A 303 -2.98 3.91 9.71
CA TRP A 303 -3.67 2.76 10.30
C TRP A 303 -3.52 1.51 9.41
N ARG A 304 -2.84 0.49 9.92
CA ARG A 304 -2.42 -0.70 9.16
C ARG A 304 -3.62 -1.50 8.66
N ALA A 305 -4.69 -1.53 9.44
CA ALA A 305 -5.81 -2.42 9.23
C ALA A 305 -6.94 -1.82 8.38
N ASP A 306 -7.01 -0.49 8.26
CA ASP A 306 -8.17 0.21 7.70
C ASP A 306 -7.79 1.61 7.16
N TRP A 307 -8.77 2.38 6.68
CA TRP A 307 -8.62 3.65 5.98
C TRP A 307 -7.87 3.48 4.65
N GLU A 308 -6.54 3.41 4.66
CA GLU A 308 -5.70 2.93 3.55
C GLU A 308 -4.21 3.04 3.87
N ALA A 309 -3.53 1.90 3.95
CA ALA A 309 -2.09 1.81 4.16
C ALA A 309 -1.54 0.47 3.67
N GLY A 310 -0.26 0.43 3.30
CA GLY A 310 0.46 -0.79 2.93
C GLY A 310 0.96 -0.79 1.48
N GLY A 311 0.71 -1.87 0.75
CA GLY A 311 1.23 -2.08 -0.60
C GLY A 311 0.43 -1.35 -1.67
N ILE A 312 -0.65 -1.99 -2.14
CA ILE A 312 -1.49 -1.53 -3.24
C ILE A 312 -2.92 -1.29 -2.76
N LYS A 313 -3.54 -0.17 -3.16
CA LYS A 313 -4.99 0.02 -3.07
C LYS A 313 -5.61 0.41 -4.40
N VAL A 314 -6.70 -0.27 -4.80
CA VAL A 314 -7.45 -0.01 -6.03
C VAL A 314 -8.90 0.31 -5.69
N THR A 315 -9.38 1.46 -6.17
CA THR A 315 -10.69 2.01 -5.82
C THR A 315 -11.44 2.45 -7.08
N ARG A 316 -12.70 2.03 -7.25
CA ARG A 316 -13.55 2.37 -8.42
C ARG A 316 -12.87 2.13 -9.78
N SER A 317 -12.14 1.03 -9.91
CA SER A 317 -11.17 0.82 -10.98
C SER A 317 -11.16 -0.64 -11.45
N SER A 318 -10.57 -0.87 -12.62
CA SER A 318 -10.26 -2.21 -13.14
C SER A 318 -8.77 -2.32 -13.43
N SER A 319 -8.14 -3.45 -13.08
CA SER A 319 -6.70 -3.67 -13.24
C SER A 319 -6.32 -5.13 -13.33
N THR A 320 -5.20 -5.40 -14.00
CA THR A 320 -4.42 -6.63 -13.82
C THR A 320 -3.21 -6.31 -12.94
N ILE A 321 -3.10 -7.01 -11.82
CA ILE A 321 -2.01 -6.93 -10.87
C ILE A 321 -1.29 -8.27 -10.90
N SER A 322 -0.11 -8.32 -11.54
CA SER A 322 0.53 -9.61 -11.81
C SER A 322 2.05 -9.64 -11.67
N ASN A 323 2.61 -10.75 -11.21
CA ASN A 323 4.07 -10.93 -11.07
C ASN A 323 4.74 -9.85 -10.22
N ASN A 324 4.05 -9.30 -9.22
CA ASN A 324 4.64 -8.36 -8.27
C ASN A 324 5.12 -9.08 -7.02
N ASP A 325 6.13 -8.52 -6.38
CA ASP A 325 6.49 -8.79 -4.99
C ASP A 325 5.87 -7.70 -4.11
N VAL A 326 4.90 -8.05 -3.28
CA VAL A 326 4.18 -7.14 -2.39
C VAL A 326 4.40 -7.61 -0.96
N SER A 327 5.54 -7.26 -0.39
CA SER A 327 5.99 -7.78 0.90
C SER A 327 6.29 -6.75 1.97
N ASP A 328 6.17 -7.15 3.23
CA ASP A 328 6.67 -6.41 4.40
C ASP A 328 6.10 -4.99 4.54
N ASN A 329 4.95 -4.72 3.91
CA ASN A 329 4.29 -3.44 4.06
C ASN A 329 3.57 -3.40 5.41
N LEU A 330 3.65 -2.28 6.12
CA LEU A 330 2.93 -2.07 7.37
C LEU A 330 1.45 -1.77 7.07
N GLY A 331 0.73 -2.70 6.44
CA GLY A 331 -0.68 -2.52 6.12
C GLY A 331 -1.22 -3.71 5.35
N VAL A 332 -2.23 -3.49 4.51
CA VAL A 332 -2.74 -4.51 3.58
C VAL A 332 -1.75 -4.65 2.42
N GLY A 333 -1.47 -5.88 1.98
CA GLY A 333 -0.66 -6.11 0.79
C GLY A 333 -1.33 -5.56 -0.46
N ILE A 334 -2.47 -6.13 -0.85
CA ILE A 334 -3.29 -5.68 -1.99
C ILE A 334 -4.74 -5.51 -1.54
N TRP A 335 -5.28 -4.29 -1.65
CA TRP A 335 -6.65 -3.95 -1.26
C TRP A 335 -7.46 -3.45 -2.46
N ILE A 336 -8.53 -4.17 -2.82
CA ILE A 336 -9.55 -3.71 -3.77
C ILE A 336 -10.75 -3.24 -2.96
N ASP A 337 -11.18 -2.00 -3.15
CA ASP A 337 -12.19 -1.36 -2.33
C ASP A 337 -13.12 -0.47 -3.17
N LEU A 338 -14.30 -0.14 -2.62
CA LEU A 338 -15.31 0.75 -3.18
C LEU A 338 -15.50 0.56 -4.70
N ALA A 339 -16.22 -0.48 -5.08
CA ALA A 339 -16.63 -0.73 -6.45
C ALA A 339 -15.47 -0.95 -7.44
N GLY A 340 -14.48 -1.76 -7.06
CA GLY A 340 -13.58 -2.39 -8.03
C GLY A 340 -14.33 -3.40 -8.91
N ASP A 341 -14.04 -3.41 -10.20
CA ASP A 341 -14.71 -4.30 -11.17
C ASP A 341 -13.66 -4.94 -12.07
N ARG A 342 -13.74 -6.26 -12.29
CA ARG A 342 -12.81 -6.99 -13.17
C ARG A 342 -11.34 -6.79 -12.77
N VAL A 343 -11.04 -6.81 -11.47
CA VAL A 343 -9.65 -6.80 -11.00
C VAL A 343 -9.12 -8.23 -10.92
N ALA A 344 -8.02 -8.47 -11.63
CA ALA A 344 -7.28 -9.73 -11.59
C ALA A 344 -6.00 -9.54 -10.75
N ILE A 345 -5.80 -10.41 -9.76
CA ILE A 345 -4.61 -10.47 -8.91
C ILE A 345 -3.97 -11.84 -9.17
N THR A 346 -2.94 -11.89 -10.00
CA THR A 346 -2.39 -13.17 -10.46
C THR A 346 -0.88 -13.31 -10.31
N ASP A 347 -0.40 -14.48 -9.93
CA ASP A 347 1.03 -14.82 -9.97
C ASP A 347 1.92 -13.86 -9.15
N ASN A 348 1.39 -13.27 -8.08
CA ASN A 348 2.14 -12.38 -7.19
C ASN A 348 2.73 -13.15 -6.01
N THR A 349 3.85 -12.64 -5.47
CA THR A 349 4.36 -12.99 -4.15
C THR A 349 3.87 -11.95 -3.14
N ILE A 350 3.10 -12.36 -2.14
CA ILE A 350 2.43 -11.47 -1.19
C ILE A 350 2.77 -11.93 0.23
N GLY A 351 3.76 -11.29 0.84
CA GLY A 351 4.44 -11.83 2.01
C GLY A 351 4.53 -10.86 3.20
N GLY A 352 4.33 -11.30 4.43
CA GLY A 352 4.77 -10.53 5.62
C GLY A 352 4.08 -9.17 5.82
N ASN A 353 2.97 -8.89 5.14
CA ASN A 353 2.25 -7.63 5.31
C ASN A 353 1.55 -7.61 6.68
N ALA A 354 1.53 -6.45 7.34
CA ALA A 354 1.06 -6.35 8.72
C ALA A 354 -0.44 -6.69 8.88
N ALA A 355 -1.25 -6.45 7.85
CA ALA A 355 -2.67 -6.80 7.76
C ALA A 355 -2.91 -7.88 6.69
N CYS A 356 -4.11 -7.96 6.09
CA CYS A 356 -4.41 -8.97 5.08
C CYS A 356 -3.37 -8.98 3.94
N GLY A 357 -3.07 -10.17 3.40
CA GLY A 357 -2.27 -10.26 2.17
C GLY A 357 -3.05 -9.67 1.00
N VAL A 358 -4.24 -10.20 0.75
CA VAL A 358 -5.23 -9.66 -0.18
C VAL A 358 -6.53 -9.34 0.55
N ARG A 359 -7.12 -8.18 0.28
CA ARG A 359 -8.47 -7.81 0.69
C ARG A 359 -9.27 -7.35 -0.51
N TYR A 360 -10.29 -8.12 -0.90
CA TYR A 360 -11.22 -7.80 -1.97
C TYR A 360 -12.57 -7.42 -1.35
N GLU A 361 -12.90 -6.13 -1.35
CA GLU A 361 -13.99 -5.58 -0.55
C GLU A 361 -14.97 -4.79 -1.40
N ILE A 362 -16.27 -5.00 -1.19
CA ILE A 362 -17.38 -4.27 -1.82
C ILE A 362 -17.18 -4.03 -3.32
N SER A 363 -16.76 -5.09 -3.99
CA SER A 363 -16.29 -5.08 -5.37
C SER A 363 -16.85 -6.31 -6.09
N ARG A 364 -16.65 -6.43 -7.39
CA ARG A 364 -17.19 -7.56 -8.16
C ARG A 364 -16.29 -8.07 -9.28
N ASN A 365 -16.66 -9.21 -9.86
CA ASN A 365 -16.03 -9.83 -11.03
C ASN A 365 -14.51 -10.04 -10.86
N GLY A 366 -14.08 -10.44 -9.66
CA GLY A 366 -12.67 -10.56 -9.31
C GLY A 366 -12.07 -11.93 -9.65
N ARG A 367 -10.77 -11.96 -9.94
CA ARG A 367 -10.00 -13.22 -10.04
C ARG A 367 -8.72 -13.12 -9.22
N ILE A 368 -8.52 -14.04 -8.29
CA ILE A 368 -7.34 -14.12 -7.42
C ILE A 368 -6.71 -15.50 -7.65
N ALA A 369 -5.63 -15.57 -8.43
CA ALA A 369 -5.12 -16.87 -8.87
C ALA A 369 -3.61 -17.00 -8.99
N GLY A 370 -3.07 -18.18 -8.66
CA GLY A 370 -1.63 -18.46 -8.84
C GLY A 370 -0.71 -17.69 -7.89
N ASN A 371 -1.25 -17.03 -6.85
CA ASN A 371 -0.44 -16.22 -5.94
C ASN A 371 0.19 -17.09 -4.84
N THR A 372 1.37 -16.70 -4.40
CA THR A 372 1.99 -17.19 -3.16
C THR A 372 1.72 -16.17 -2.06
N VAL A 373 0.94 -16.53 -1.06
CA VAL A 373 0.44 -15.63 -0.02
C VAL A 373 0.89 -16.13 1.36
N THR A 374 1.88 -15.47 1.96
CA THR A 374 2.56 -15.99 3.16
C THR A 374 2.74 -14.98 4.28
N GLY A 375 2.62 -15.42 5.54
CA GLY A 375 3.03 -14.59 6.69
C GLY A 375 2.23 -13.29 6.93
N ASN A 376 1.07 -13.11 6.32
CA ASN A 376 0.32 -11.86 6.40
C ASN A 376 -0.61 -11.80 7.62
N GLY A 377 -0.90 -10.60 8.11
CA GLY A 377 -1.89 -10.34 9.16
C GLY A 377 -1.37 -10.50 10.58
N LEU A 378 -0.07 -10.71 10.76
CA LEU A 378 0.54 -11.03 12.05
C LEU A 378 1.02 -9.81 12.84
N ALA A 379 0.95 -8.60 12.27
CA ALA A 379 1.49 -7.37 12.89
C ALA A 379 0.47 -6.21 12.93
N LEU A 380 -0.81 -6.55 13.11
CA LEU A 380 -1.88 -5.57 13.38
C LEU A 380 -1.64 -4.87 14.73
N LYS A 381 -2.01 -3.59 14.81
CA LYS A 381 -1.99 -2.78 16.04
C LYS A 381 -3.43 -2.51 16.50
N ARG A 382 -4.06 -1.46 15.97
CA ARG A 382 -5.46 -1.12 16.26
C ARG A 382 -6.43 -2.05 15.55
N GLY A 383 -7.53 -2.41 16.23
CA GLY A 383 -8.53 -3.33 15.69
C GLY A 383 -8.02 -4.77 15.51
N ALA A 384 -6.93 -5.13 16.21
CA ALA A 384 -6.34 -6.46 16.17
C ALA A 384 -7.28 -7.52 16.75
N GLY A 385 -7.12 -8.73 16.25
CA GLY A 385 -7.92 -9.91 16.57
C GLY A 385 -7.41 -11.09 15.75
N THR A 386 -7.87 -12.29 16.08
CA THR A 386 -7.39 -13.52 15.44
C THR A 386 -8.41 -14.20 14.55
N GLY A 387 -9.67 -13.75 14.58
CA GLY A 387 -10.75 -14.36 13.81
C GLY A 387 -10.76 -13.92 12.34
N LEU A 388 -11.53 -14.65 11.53
CA LEU A 388 -11.68 -14.36 10.10
C LEU A 388 -12.25 -12.98 9.80
N LEU A 389 -12.96 -12.34 10.74
CA LEU A 389 -13.43 -10.96 10.60
C LEU A 389 -12.30 -9.93 10.72
N THR A 390 -11.16 -10.28 11.30
CA THR A 390 -10.04 -9.35 11.46
C THR A 390 -9.15 -9.31 10.22
N GLY A 391 -8.80 -10.48 9.68
CA GLY A 391 -7.96 -10.57 8.50
C GLY A 391 -7.52 -11.99 8.17
N ALA A 392 -7.06 -12.18 6.94
CA ALA A 392 -6.60 -13.47 6.43
C ALA A 392 -5.52 -13.25 5.36
N GLY A 393 -4.88 -14.34 4.92
CA GLY A 393 -4.00 -14.31 3.74
C GLY A 393 -4.77 -13.75 2.54
N ILE A 394 -5.96 -14.29 2.27
CA ILE A 394 -6.89 -13.75 1.27
C ILE A 394 -8.26 -13.53 1.92
N THR A 395 -8.76 -12.29 1.89
CA THR A 395 -10.10 -11.92 2.35
C THR A 395 -10.96 -11.47 1.18
N VAL A 396 -12.19 -11.99 1.09
CA VAL A 396 -13.27 -11.42 0.26
C VAL A 396 -14.39 -10.95 1.18
N ASN A 397 -14.70 -9.66 1.17
CA ASN A 397 -15.70 -9.03 2.02
C ASN A 397 -16.84 -8.44 1.19
N THR A 398 -18.05 -8.94 1.39
CA THR A 398 -19.31 -8.48 0.76
C THR A 398 -19.09 -8.11 -0.72
N SER A 399 -18.58 -9.05 -1.50
CA SER A 399 -18.22 -8.88 -2.91
C SER A 399 -18.85 -9.97 -3.76
N SER A 400 -19.04 -9.73 -5.05
CA SER A 400 -19.76 -10.67 -5.93
C SER A 400 -18.95 -11.17 -7.13
N ALA A 401 -19.25 -12.39 -7.59
CA ALA A 401 -18.59 -13.01 -8.75
C ALA A 401 -17.05 -13.01 -8.63
N VAL A 402 -16.53 -13.48 -7.48
CA VAL A 402 -15.08 -13.56 -7.22
C VAL A 402 -14.63 -15.01 -7.26
N THR A 403 -13.60 -15.30 -8.06
CA THR A 403 -12.96 -16.63 -8.11
C THR A 403 -11.58 -16.57 -7.46
N ILE A 404 -11.32 -17.48 -6.52
CA ILE A 404 -10.05 -17.65 -5.81
C ILE A 404 -9.52 -19.05 -6.11
N GLU A 405 -8.47 -19.15 -6.92
CA GLU A 405 -8.03 -20.45 -7.42
C GLU A 405 -6.51 -20.64 -7.54
N HIS A 406 -6.03 -21.86 -7.32
CA HIS A 406 -4.62 -22.20 -7.52
C HIS A 406 -3.62 -21.32 -6.73
N ASN A 407 -4.01 -20.81 -5.56
CA ASN A 407 -3.12 -20.06 -4.69
C ASN A 407 -2.45 -20.99 -3.66
N ASP A 408 -1.22 -20.64 -3.27
CA ASP A 408 -0.53 -21.22 -2.10
C ASP A 408 -0.61 -20.23 -0.94
N VAL A 409 -1.33 -20.61 0.13
CA VAL A 409 -1.67 -19.74 1.25
C VAL A 409 -1.17 -20.36 2.55
N ALA A 410 -0.08 -19.82 3.11
CA ALA A 410 0.59 -20.45 4.25
C ALA A 410 1.09 -19.46 5.33
N GLY A 411 1.01 -19.86 6.60
CA GLY A 411 1.57 -19.09 7.71
C GLY A 411 0.98 -17.69 7.92
N ASN A 412 -0.19 -17.41 7.35
CA ASN A 412 -0.92 -16.16 7.56
C ASN A 412 -1.74 -16.24 8.86
N LEU A 413 -2.17 -15.10 9.40
CA LEU A 413 -3.07 -15.05 10.57
C LEU A 413 -4.28 -15.99 10.42
N ASN A 414 -4.87 -16.02 9.22
CA ASN A 414 -5.90 -16.96 8.79
C ASN A 414 -5.66 -17.31 7.32
N GLY A 415 -6.25 -18.41 6.83
CA GLY A 415 -6.11 -18.87 5.44
C GLY A 415 -6.89 -18.00 4.44
N ILE A 416 -7.94 -18.57 3.85
CA ILE A 416 -8.87 -17.86 2.96
C ILE A 416 -10.16 -17.57 3.74
N GLY A 417 -10.53 -16.29 3.82
CA GLY A 417 -11.67 -15.80 4.59
C GLY A 417 -12.71 -15.10 3.74
N ILE A 418 -13.93 -15.62 3.72
CA ILE A 418 -15.08 -15.02 3.08
C ILE A 418 -15.96 -14.38 4.15
N GLN A 419 -16.38 -13.14 3.93
CA GLN A 419 -17.13 -12.36 4.90
C GLN A 419 -18.39 -11.77 4.26
N ALA A 420 -19.52 -11.87 4.95
CA ALA A 420 -20.72 -11.10 4.65
C ALA A 420 -21.03 -10.13 5.79
N ARG A 421 -21.15 -8.85 5.44
CA ARG A 421 -21.50 -7.77 6.37
C ARG A 421 -22.35 -6.71 5.67
N PRO A 422 -23.15 -5.93 6.41
CA PRO A 422 -23.77 -4.72 5.88
C PRO A 422 -22.71 -3.75 5.39
N ARG A 423 -22.83 -3.30 4.14
CA ARG A 423 -21.91 -2.33 3.53
C ARG A 423 -22.62 -1.20 2.77
N GLY A 424 -23.95 -1.16 2.83
CA GLY A 424 -24.77 -0.16 2.15
C GLY A 424 -24.74 -0.30 0.63
N ASP A 425 -25.02 0.80 -0.05
CA ASP A 425 -25.18 0.84 -1.50
C ASP A 425 -23.93 1.31 -2.24
N GLY A 426 -23.76 0.75 -3.43
CA GLY A 426 -22.74 1.10 -4.40
C GLY A 426 -23.31 1.52 -5.76
N PRO A 427 -22.45 1.73 -6.76
CA PRO A 427 -22.87 2.08 -8.12
C PRO A 427 -23.65 0.96 -8.84
N TRP A 428 -23.80 -0.23 -8.23
CA TRP A 428 -24.52 -1.38 -8.78
C TRP A 428 -25.73 -1.78 -7.94
N GLY A 429 -26.16 -0.92 -7.03
CA GLY A 429 -27.13 -1.25 -5.98
C GLY A 429 -26.43 -1.69 -4.70
N GLU A 430 -27.18 -2.36 -3.83
CA GLU A 430 -26.69 -2.86 -2.55
C GLU A 430 -25.47 -3.80 -2.72
N TYR A 431 -24.45 -3.61 -1.89
CA TYR A 431 -23.33 -4.54 -1.84
C TYR A 431 -23.75 -5.85 -1.19
N VAL A 432 -23.56 -6.94 -1.92
CA VAL A 432 -23.92 -8.30 -1.48
C VAL A 432 -22.76 -9.27 -1.68
N LEU A 433 -22.71 -10.31 -0.86
CA LEU A 433 -21.81 -11.44 -1.05
C LEU A 433 -22.52 -12.50 -1.93
N GLU A 434 -22.05 -12.70 -3.15
CA GLU A 434 -22.70 -13.61 -4.09
C GLU A 434 -21.72 -14.24 -5.09
N ASN A 435 -21.96 -15.48 -5.51
CA ASN A 435 -21.18 -16.15 -6.56
C ASN A 435 -19.66 -16.13 -6.32
N VAL A 436 -19.25 -16.43 -5.09
CA VAL A 436 -17.84 -16.58 -4.70
C VAL A 436 -17.44 -18.05 -4.79
N MET A 437 -16.42 -18.33 -5.59
CA MET A 437 -15.83 -19.65 -5.75
C MET A 437 -14.41 -19.66 -5.17
N VAL A 438 -14.13 -20.63 -4.30
CA VAL A 438 -12.81 -20.88 -3.72
C VAL A 438 -12.42 -22.30 -4.11
N ALA A 439 -11.54 -22.46 -5.09
CA ALA A 439 -11.24 -23.78 -5.64
C ALA A 439 -9.75 -24.05 -5.84
N ASP A 440 -9.34 -25.31 -5.72
CA ASP A 440 -8.00 -25.76 -6.13
C ASP A 440 -6.84 -25.03 -5.44
N ASN A 441 -7.06 -24.46 -4.25
CA ASN A 441 -6.02 -23.79 -3.46
C ASN A 441 -5.30 -24.79 -2.54
N LEU A 442 -4.04 -24.48 -2.21
CA LEU A 442 -3.34 -25.07 -1.07
C LEU A 442 -3.41 -24.09 0.10
N VAL A 443 -4.00 -24.51 1.21
CA VAL A 443 -4.18 -23.68 2.41
C VAL A 443 -3.54 -24.38 3.61
N ASP A 444 -2.41 -23.86 4.05
CA ASP A 444 -1.70 -24.32 5.23
C ASP A 444 -2.14 -23.56 6.48
N LEU A 445 -2.78 -24.27 7.41
CA LEU A 445 -3.28 -23.77 8.68
C LEU A 445 -2.50 -24.33 9.87
N ARG A 446 -1.22 -24.73 9.68
CA ARG A 446 -0.34 -25.20 10.76
C ARG A 446 0.02 -24.11 11.77
N GLY A 447 -0.02 -22.84 11.38
CA GLY A 447 0.27 -21.73 12.27
C GLY A 447 -0.30 -20.40 11.77
N PRO A 448 -0.67 -19.49 12.69
CA PRO A 448 -0.71 -19.66 14.15
C PRO A 448 -1.82 -20.63 14.62
N ASP A 449 -1.79 -21.04 15.90
CA ASP A 449 -2.79 -21.95 16.50
C ASP A 449 -4.23 -21.41 16.49
N THR A 450 -4.44 -20.16 16.10
CA THR A 450 -5.75 -19.53 15.91
C THR A 450 -6.18 -19.48 14.45
N ALA A 451 -5.32 -19.89 13.51
CA ALA A 451 -5.59 -19.83 12.09
C ALA A 451 -6.81 -20.65 11.71
N THR A 452 -7.69 -20.03 10.93
CA THR A 452 -8.91 -20.63 10.40
C THR A 452 -9.11 -20.25 8.94
N THR A 453 -10.00 -20.96 8.25
CA THR A 453 -10.45 -20.63 6.90
C THR A 453 -11.96 -20.81 6.81
N GLY A 454 -12.61 -20.17 5.84
CA GLY A 454 -14.02 -20.41 5.57
C GLY A 454 -14.83 -19.11 5.52
N TYR A 455 -16.08 -19.20 5.94
CA TYR A 455 -17.10 -18.17 5.76
C TYR A 455 -17.70 -17.70 7.09
N VAL A 456 -17.76 -16.38 7.29
CA VAL A 456 -18.33 -15.74 8.48
C VAL A 456 -19.29 -14.60 8.12
N GLU A 457 -20.23 -14.36 9.02
CA GLU A 457 -21.23 -13.29 8.93
C GLU A 457 -21.12 -12.36 10.13
N SER A 458 -21.41 -11.07 9.95
CA SER A 458 -21.57 -10.14 11.07
C SER A 458 -22.58 -9.05 10.76
N GLY A 459 -23.28 -8.56 11.78
CA GLY A 459 -24.13 -7.36 11.68
C GLY A 459 -25.46 -7.54 10.93
N SER A 460 -25.93 -8.78 10.76
CA SER A 460 -27.13 -9.13 9.98
C SER A 460 -27.06 -8.62 8.53
N PRO A 461 -26.36 -9.34 7.63
CA PRO A 461 -26.31 -8.98 6.21
C PRO A 461 -27.71 -8.80 5.63
N THR A 462 -27.94 -7.72 4.89
CA THR A 462 -29.24 -7.34 4.34
C THR A 462 -29.82 -8.37 3.38
N LEU A 463 -28.94 -9.07 2.67
CA LEU A 463 -29.25 -10.28 1.91
C LEU A 463 -28.28 -11.39 2.35
N PRO A 464 -28.71 -12.34 3.20
CA PRO A 464 -27.87 -13.49 3.51
C PRO A 464 -27.59 -14.24 2.19
N PRO A 465 -26.35 -14.70 1.95
CA PRO A 465 -26.02 -15.34 0.68
C PRO A 465 -26.94 -16.54 0.45
N GLY A 466 -27.53 -16.59 -0.74
CA GLY A 466 -28.35 -17.72 -1.15
C GLY A 466 -27.57 -19.04 -1.12
N PRO A 467 -28.27 -20.19 -1.15
CA PRO A 467 -27.61 -21.49 -1.27
C PRO A 467 -26.62 -21.50 -2.45
N GLY A 468 -25.35 -21.81 -2.17
CA GLY A 468 -24.30 -21.88 -3.19
C GLY A 468 -23.72 -20.53 -3.64
N SER A 469 -24.03 -19.42 -2.95
CA SER A 469 -23.39 -18.12 -3.18
C SER A 469 -21.93 -18.09 -2.73
N VAL A 470 -21.53 -18.97 -1.81
CA VAL A 470 -20.13 -19.21 -1.43
C VAL A 470 -19.88 -20.70 -1.58
N ARG A 471 -18.90 -21.07 -2.39
CA ARG A 471 -18.55 -22.46 -2.66
C ARG A 471 -17.07 -22.67 -2.44
N PHE A 472 -16.75 -23.68 -1.66
CA PHE A 472 -15.39 -24.20 -1.56
C PHE A 472 -15.34 -25.57 -2.24
N GLN A 473 -14.40 -25.75 -3.16
CA GLN A 473 -14.32 -26.95 -3.98
C GLN A 473 -12.87 -27.39 -4.21
N ASN A 474 -12.58 -28.66 -3.95
CA ASN A 474 -11.29 -29.28 -4.28
C ASN A 474 -10.06 -28.54 -3.71
N ASN A 475 -10.21 -27.83 -2.60
CA ASN A 475 -9.06 -27.25 -1.90
C ASN A 475 -8.30 -28.34 -1.13
N ARG A 476 -7.00 -28.12 -0.97
CA ARG A 476 -6.12 -28.95 -0.14
C ARG A 476 -5.72 -28.17 1.10
N TYR A 477 -5.85 -28.81 2.25
CA TYR A 477 -5.57 -28.21 3.54
C TYR A 477 -4.42 -28.94 4.23
N VAL A 478 -3.49 -28.18 4.80
CA VAL A 478 -2.45 -28.74 5.70
C VAL A 478 -2.83 -28.36 7.13
N LEU A 479 -3.07 -29.38 7.96
CA LEU A 479 -3.52 -29.22 9.34
C LEU A 479 -2.63 -30.04 10.28
N PRO A 480 -2.34 -29.56 11.51
CA PRO A 480 -1.70 -30.38 12.53
C PRO A 480 -2.58 -31.58 12.95
N ASP A 481 -3.90 -31.36 13.01
CA ASP A 481 -4.90 -32.37 13.37
C ASP A 481 -6.17 -32.16 12.52
N PRO A 482 -6.59 -33.15 11.70
CA PRO A 482 -7.84 -33.08 10.94
C PRO A 482 -9.12 -32.92 11.79
N ALA A 483 -9.06 -33.29 13.08
CA ALA A 483 -10.17 -33.12 14.02
C ALA A 483 -10.24 -31.70 14.62
N ALA A 484 -9.21 -30.86 14.42
CA ALA A 484 -9.20 -29.50 14.93
C ALA A 484 -10.29 -28.64 14.25
N PRO A 485 -10.99 -27.76 15.00
CA PRO A 485 -12.08 -26.94 14.49
C PRO A 485 -11.57 -25.71 13.71
N ARG A 486 -10.91 -25.96 12.57
CA ARG A 486 -10.20 -24.97 11.75
C ARG A 486 -11.05 -24.30 10.67
N PHE A 487 -12.26 -24.77 10.46
CA PHE A 487 -13.16 -24.29 9.41
C PHE A 487 -14.31 -23.49 10.00
N LYS A 488 -14.54 -22.28 9.51
CA LYS A 488 -15.68 -21.46 9.91
C LYS A 488 -16.77 -21.53 8.85
N PHE A 489 -18.00 -21.75 9.27
CA PHE A 489 -19.14 -21.72 8.35
C PHE A 489 -20.37 -21.19 9.07
N LYS A 490 -20.90 -20.04 8.63
CA LYS A 490 -22.15 -19.46 9.16
C LYS A 490 -22.19 -19.33 10.69
N GLY A 491 -21.04 -19.01 11.29
CA GLY A 491 -20.88 -18.86 12.75
C GLY A 491 -20.37 -20.11 13.49
N ASP A 492 -20.47 -21.29 12.87
CA ASP A 492 -19.97 -22.53 13.46
C ASP A 492 -18.47 -22.71 13.26
N SER A 493 -17.87 -23.50 14.15
CA SER A 493 -16.47 -23.97 14.03
C SER A 493 -16.48 -25.47 13.80
N LEU A 494 -16.03 -25.89 12.63
CA LEU A 494 -16.12 -27.26 12.13
C LEU A 494 -14.71 -27.85 12.01
N ASN A 495 -14.61 -29.15 12.26
CA ASN A 495 -13.49 -29.94 11.77
C ASN A 495 -13.70 -30.25 10.27
N PHE A 496 -12.74 -30.94 9.64
CA PHE A 496 -12.84 -31.19 8.20
C PHE A 496 -14.04 -32.07 7.81
N ALA A 497 -14.38 -33.08 8.62
CA ALA A 497 -15.55 -33.92 8.36
C ALA A 497 -16.86 -33.10 8.41
N GLY A 498 -16.99 -32.20 9.39
CA GLY A 498 -18.11 -31.27 9.49
C GLY A 498 -18.15 -30.28 8.33
N TRP A 499 -16.99 -29.79 7.88
CA TRP A 499 -16.85 -28.92 6.72
C TRP A 499 -17.38 -29.59 5.44
N GLN A 500 -17.01 -30.85 5.20
CA GLN A 500 -17.53 -31.67 4.11
C GLN A 500 -19.02 -31.97 4.25
N GLY A 501 -19.48 -32.27 5.47
CA GLY A 501 -20.91 -32.46 5.76
C GLY A 501 -21.76 -31.22 5.50
N ALA A 502 -21.17 -30.02 5.60
CA ALA A 502 -21.81 -28.76 5.23
C ALA A 502 -21.79 -28.49 3.70
N GLY A 503 -21.26 -29.41 2.89
CA GLY A 503 -21.22 -29.35 1.43
C GLY A 503 -19.99 -28.65 0.84
N ASN A 504 -19.01 -28.29 1.67
CA ASN A 504 -17.77 -27.63 1.23
C ASN A 504 -16.65 -28.66 1.03
N ASP A 505 -15.87 -28.53 -0.05
CA ASP A 505 -14.73 -29.42 -0.34
C ASP A 505 -15.04 -30.92 -0.21
N THR A 506 -16.20 -31.35 -0.71
CA THR A 506 -16.63 -32.77 -0.68
C THR A 506 -15.65 -33.70 -1.39
N VAL A 507 -14.87 -33.17 -2.33
CA VAL A 507 -13.75 -33.86 -3.01
C VAL A 507 -12.37 -33.28 -2.66
N GLY A 508 -12.31 -32.32 -1.73
CA GLY A 508 -11.05 -31.77 -1.24
C GLY A 508 -10.36 -32.72 -0.25
N ALA A 509 -9.16 -32.34 0.19
CA ALA A 509 -8.33 -33.20 1.02
C ALA A 509 -7.65 -32.44 2.16
N VAL A 510 -7.43 -33.14 3.26
CA VAL A 510 -6.52 -32.72 4.34
C VAL A 510 -5.28 -33.60 4.28
N THR A 511 -4.12 -32.97 4.34
CA THR A 511 -2.84 -33.65 4.61
C THR A 511 -2.46 -33.35 6.06
N PRO A 512 -2.35 -34.37 6.93
CA PRO A 512 -1.77 -34.19 8.27
C PRO A 512 -0.31 -33.73 8.15
N ALA A 513 0.06 -32.77 8.98
CA ALA A 513 1.41 -32.20 9.04
C ALA A 513 2.47 -33.16 9.58
#